data_AF-A0A842KG19-F1
#
_entry.id   AF-A0A842KG19-F1
#
_cell.length_a   1.000
_cell.length_b   1.000
_cell.length_c   1.000
_cell.angle_alpha   90.00
_cell.angle_beta   90.00
_cell.angle_gamma   90.00
#
_symmetry.space_group_name_H-M   'P 1'
#
loop_
_entity.id
_entity.type
_entity.pdbx_description
1 polymer ?
#
loop_
_entity_poly.entity_id
_entity_poly.type
_entity_poly.pdbx_seq_one_letter_code
_entity_poly.pdbx_strand_id
1 'polypeptide(L)' 'MKAREIRKMNREERIKKLDELRNELMREYGRSSMGGSSPSPGRIRYIRKSIARLLTIMREEGDI' A
#
# COMPACT_ATOMS: atom_id res chain seq x y z
N MET A 1 -4.37 0.33 -7.43
CA MET A 1 -5.28 -0.72 -6.94
C MET A 1 -6.70 -0.18 -6.94
N LYS A 2 -7.65 -0.93 -7.51
CA LYS A 2 -9.06 -0.52 -7.59
C LYS A 2 -9.82 -1.05 -6.36
N ALA A 3 -10.79 -0.31 -5.86
CA ALA A 3 -11.58 -0.70 -4.69
C ALA A 3 -12.28 -2.07 -4.86
N ARG A 4 -12.78 -2.34 -6.08
CA ARG A 4 -13.41 -3.63 -6.44
C ARG A 4 -12.50 -4.84 -6.26
N GLU A 5 -11.19 -4.67 -6.37
CA GLU A 5 -10.21 -5.77 -6.21
C GLU A 5 -9.98 -6.05 -4.74
N ILE A 6 -9.94 -5.00 -3.92
CA ILE A 6 -9.72 -5.09 -2.47
C ILE A 6 -10.91 -5.76 -1.76
N ARG A 7 -12.15 -5.44 -2.17
CA ARG A 7 -13.36 -6.08 -1.62
C ARG A 7 -13.48 -7.57 -1.98
N LYS A 8 -12.77 -8.02 -3.02
CA LYS A 8 -12.70 -9.45 -3.38
C LYS A 8 -11.66 -10.22 -2.56
N MET A 9 -10.75 -9.53 -1.90
CA MET A 9 -9.77 -10.16 -1.01
C MET A 9 -10.44 -10.58 0.28
N ASN A 10 -9.97 -11.67 0.89
CA ASN A 10 -10.33 -11.99 2.27
C ASN A 10 -9.52 -11.14 3.28
N ARG A 11 -9.86 -11.21 4.56
CA ARG A 11 -9.20 -10.43 5.62
C ARG A 11 -7.68 -10.64 5.66
N GLU A 12 -7.22 -11.89 5.61
CA GLU A 12 -5.80 -12.24 5.68
C GLU A 12 -5.03 -11.71 4.47
N GLU A 13 -5.62 -11.81 3.27
CA GLU A 13 -5.08 -11.27 2.04
C GLU A 13 -4.94 -9.74 2.11
N ARG A 14 -5.92 -9.04 2.68
CA ARG A 14 -5.81 -7.59 2.89
C ARG A 14 -4.69 -7.24 3.86
N ILE A 15 -4.61 -7.92 5.00
CA ILE A 15 -3.55 -7.70 6.00
C ILE A 15 -2.17 -7.93 5.37
N LYS A 16 -1.98 -9.06 4.69
CA LYS A 16 -0.75 -9.37 3.97
C LYS A 16 -0.42 -8.31 2.93
N LYS A 17 -1.43 -7.85 2.17
CA LYS A 17 -1.23 -6.82 1.15
C LYS A 17 -0.88 -5.46 1.74
N LEU A 18 -1.42 -5.13 2.90
CA LEU A 18 -1.09 -3.91 3.64
C LEU A 18 0.40 -3.88 3.99
N ASP A 19 0.91 -4.99 4.53
CA ASP A 19 2.31 -5.09 4.94
C ASP A 19 3.26 -5.09 3.74
N GLU A 20 2.90 -5.77 2.64
CA GLU A 20 3.64 -5.68 1.38
C GLU A 20 3.78 -4.23 0.89
N LEU A 21 2.67 -3.47 0.88
CA LEU A 21 2.65 -2.08 0.42
C LEU A 21 3.43 -1.15 1.36
N ARG A 22 3.37 -1.38 2.68
CA ARG A 22 4.17 -0.62 3.66
C ARG A 22 5.66 -0.87 3.47
N ASN A 23 6.05 -2.13 3.29
CA ASN A 23 7.44 -2.50 3.01
C ASN A 23 7.93 -1.91 1.68
N GLU A 24 7.08 -1.91 0.65
CA GLU A 24 7.41 -1.26 -0.63
C GLU A 24 7.61 0.24 -0.48
N LEU A 25 6.74 0.92 0.27
CA LEU A 25 6.86 2.34 0.56
C LEU A 25 8.19 2.66 1.28
N MET A 26 8.54 1.85 2.29
CA MET A 26 9.78 2.00 3.03
C MET A 26 11.01 1.84 2.11
N ARG A 27 10.99 0.86 1.19
CA ARG A 27 12.07 0.68 0.21
C ARG A 27 12.20 1.86 -0.75
N GLU A 28 11.09 2.44 -1.21
CA GLU A 28 11.13 3.64 -2.04
C GLU A 28 11.75 4.84 -1.31
N TYR A 29 11.43 5.04 -0.03
CA TYR A 29 12.09 6.07 0.77
C TYR A 29 13.56 5.75 1.06
N GLY A 30 13.90 4.49 1.35
CA GLY A 30 15.28 4.06 1.56
C GLY A 30 16.16 4.34 0.34
N ARG A 31 15.65 4.06 -0.87
CA ARG A 31 16.33 4.43 -2.13
C ARG A 31 16.57 5.94 -2.24
N SER A 32 15.59 6.76 -1.82
CA SER A 32 15.73 8.21 -1.81
C SER A 32 16.85 8.70 -0.89
N SER A 33 17.04 8.04 0.25
CA SER A 33 18.00 8.47 1.26
C SER A 33 19.44 8.05 0.97
N MET A 34 19.65 6.97 0.20
CA MET A 34 20.98 6.42 -0.08
C MET A 34 21.71 7.11 -1.25
N GLY A 35 21.17 8.20 -1.80
CA GLY A 35 21.80 8.93 -2.91
C GLY A 35 21.82 8.19 -4.25
N GLY A 36 21.06 7.10 -4.38
CA GLY A 36 20.83 6.39 -5.63
C GLY A 36 19.75 7.04 -6.49
N SER A 37 19.26 6.31 -7.51
CA SER A 37 18.21 6.76 -8.42
C SER A 37 17.04 7.41 -7.68
N SER A 38 16.58 8.56 -8.19
CA SER A 38 15.50 9.33 -7.56
C SER A 38 14.28 8.44 -7.31
N PRO A 39 13.68 8.49 -6.10
CA PRO A 39 12.47 7.73 -5.82
C PRO A 39 11.41 8.12 -6.84
N SER A 40 10.67 7.15 -7.37
CA SER A 40 9.61 7.45 -8.32
C SER A 40 8.44 8.14 -7.58
N PRO A 41 8.20 9.45 -7.76
CA PRO A 41 7.17 10.15 -6.98
C PRO A 41 5.77 9.64 -7.33
N GLY A 42 5.59 9.21 -8.59
CA GLY A 42 4.38 8.54 -9.07
C GLY A 42 4.12 7.22 -8.35
N ARG A 43 5.16 6.41 -8.14
CA ARG A 43 5.06 5.14 -7.43
C ARG A 43 4.74 5.33 -5.95
N ILE A 44 5.43 6.26 -5.27
CA ILE A 44 5.11 6.62 -3.88
C ILE A 44 3.66 7.06 -3.74
N ARG A 45 3.19 7.96 -4.63
CA ARG A 45 1.79 8.42 -4.62
C ARG A 45 0.81 7.27 -4.84
N TYR A 46 1.13 6.35 -5.75
CA TYR A 46 0.31 5.17 -6.02
C TYR A 46 0.22 4.24 -4.81
N ILE A 47 1.35 3.94 -4.16
CA ILE A 47 1.42 3.08 -2.97
C ILE A 47 0.62 3.70 -1.83
N ARG A 48 0.83 5.00 -1.53
CA ARG A 48 0.08 5.72 -0.48
C ARG A 48 -1.42 5.67 -0.70
N LYS A 49 -1.89 5.95 -1.93
CA LYS A 49 -3.32 5.86 -2.27
C LYS A 49 -3.85 4.42 -2.17
N SER A 50 -3.02 3.44 -2.46
CA SER A 50 -3.37 2.01 -2.39
C SER A 50 -3.53 1.56 -0.93
N ILE A 51 -2.61 1.95 -0.05
CA ILE A 51 -2.72 1.74 1.41
C ILE A 51 -3.98 2.40 1.97
N ALA A 52 -4.23 3.66 1.61
CA ALA A 52 -5.41 4.39 2.10
C ALA A 52 -6.72 3.67 1.74
N ARG A 53 -6.89 3.26 0.47
CA ARG A 53 -8.08 2.51 0.05
C ARG A 53 -8.24 1.18 0.76
N LEU A 54 -7.13 0.48 0.99
CA LEU A 54 -7.14 -0.81 1.68
C LEU A 54 -7.62 -0.64 3.13
N LEU A 55 -7.05 0.32 3.86
CA LEU A 55 -7.47 0.65 5.23
C LEU A 55 -8.93 1.10 5.30
N THR A 56 -9.40 1.89 4.33
CA THR A 56 -10.82 2.27 4.27
C THR A 56 -11.73 1.05 4.17
N ILE A 57 -11.43 0.12 3.27
CA ILE A 57 -12.27 -1.08 3.09
C ILE A 57 -12.15 -2.04 4.28
N MET A 58 -10.96 -2.21 4.84
CA MET A 58 -10.78 -2.99 6.07
C MET A 58 -11.63 -2.44 7.21
N ARG A 59 -11.75 -1.12 7.34
CA ARG A 59 -12.65 -0.49 8.31
C ARG A 59 -14.12 -0.67 7.96
N GLU A 60 -14.49 -0.57 6.68
CA GLU A 60 -15.86 -0.83 6.21
C GLU A 60 -16.32 -2.27 6.53
N GLU A 61 -15.40 -3.24 6.44
CA GLU A 61 -15.68 -4.67 6.68
C GLU A 61 -15.47 -5.12 8.13
N GLY A 62 -15.05 -4.23 9.03
CA GLY A 62 -14.82 -4.54 10.45
C GLY A 62 -13.57 -5.37 10.72
N ASP A 63 -12.60 -5.36 9.80
CA ASP A 63 -11.30 -6.02 9.98
C ASP A 63 -10.44 -5.33 11.05
N ILE A 64 -10.68 -4.02 11.27
CA ILE A 64 -10.00 -3.08 12.19
C ILE A 64 -10.96 -2.07 12.81
#